data_AF-A0A1Q8JYY3-F1
#
_entry.id   AF-A0A1Q8JYY3-F1
#
_cell.length_a   1.000
_cell.length_b   1.000
_cell.length_c   1.000
_cell.angle_alpha   90.00
_cell.angle_beta   90.00
_cell.angle_gamma   90.00
#
_symmetry.space_group_name_H-M   'P 1'
#
loop_
_entity.id
_entity.type
_entity.pdbx_description
1 polymer ?
#
loop_
_entity_poly.entity_id
_entity_poly.type
_entity_poly.pdbx_seq_one_letter_code
_entity_poly.pdbx_strand_id
1 'polypeptide(L)' 'MPPVQAEVLTLIQSGTTTTADLVAAASASKAAVHDALDTLIAHGRIARISRGRYQPTTTTNPGAAGAT' A
#
# COMPACT_ATOMS: atom_id res chain seq x y z
N MET A 1 -20.00 0.64 -0.95
CA MET A 1 -18.79 0.55 -1.79
C MET A 1 -17.61 0.76 -0.86
N PRO A 2 -16.85 -0.27 -0.48
CA PRO A 2 -15.60 0.00 0.24
C PRO A 2 -14.74 0.90 -0.67
N PRO A 3 -14.13 1.97 -0.13
CA PRO A 3 -13.28 2.83 -0.94
C PRO A 3 -12.12 1.97 -1.47
N VAL A 4 -11.76 2.10 -2.76
CA VAL A 4 -10.69 1.34 -3.43
C VAL A 4 -9.40 1.29 -2.59
N GLN A 5 -9.15 2.35 -1.81
CA GLN A 5 -8.08 2.43 -0.81
C GLN A 5 -8.11 1.31 0.23
N ALA A 6 -9.27 0.96 0.79
CA ALA A 6 -9.40 -0.12 1.76
C ALA A 6 -9.13 -1.49 1.14
N GLU A 7 -9.56 -1.69 -0.10
CA GLU A 7 -9.31 -2.92 -0.87
C GLU A 7 -7.81 -3.08 -1.17
N VAL A 8 -7.18 -2.03 -1.73
CA VAL A 8 -5.74 -1.96 -2.00
C VAL A 8 -4.93 -2.17 -0.72
N LEU A 9 -5.34 -1.54 0.39
CA LEU A 9 -4.67 -1.70 1.67
C LEU A 9 -4.77 -3.15 2.19
N THR A 10 -5.94 -3.80 2.04
CA THR A 10 -6.15 -5.20 2.43
C THR A 10 -5.28 -6.14 1.58
N LEU A 11 -5.20 -5.92 0.27
CA LEU A 11 -4.33 -6.67 -0.63
C LEU A 11 -2.85 -6.54 -0.22
N ILE A 12 -2.39 -5.32 0.06
CA ILE A 12 -1.03 -5.06 0.54
C ILE A 12 -0.75 -5.78 1.88
N GLN A 13 -1.72 -5.79 2.80
CA GLN A 13 -1.61 -6.53 4.06
C GLN A 13 -1.60 -8.05 3.87
N SER A 14 -2.30 -8.56 2.85
CA SER A 14 -2.32 -9.98 2.49
C SER A 14 -1.06 -10.45 1.75
N GLY A 15 -0.16 -9.54 1.37
CA GLY A 15 1.10 -9.85 0.67
C GLY A 15 1.17 -9.40 -0.80
N THR A 16 0.06 -8.93 -1.37
CA THR A 16 -0.01 -8.36 -2.72
C THR A 16 0.59 -6.96 -2.72
N THR A 17 1.89 -6.89 -2.98
CA THR A 17 2.70 -5.66 -2.82
C THR A 17 3.10 -5.02 -4.13
N THR A 18 2.82 -5.64 -5.27
CA THR A 18 3.22 -5.12 -6.58
C THR A 18 2.09 -4.37 -7.26
N THR A 19 2.42 -3.33 -8.04
CA THR A 19 1.41 -2.55 -8.75
C THR A 19 0.62 -3.41 -9.74
N ALA A 20 1.28 -4.35 -10.42
CA ALA A 20 0.62 -5.23 -11.39
C ALA A 20 -0.40 -6.15 -10.72
N ASP A 21 -0.02 -6.77 -9.60
CA ASP A 21 -0.89 -7.67 -8.85
C ASP A 21 -2.05 -6.91 -8.17
N LEU A 22 -1.78 -5.71 -7.65
CA LEU A 22 -2.82 -4.82 -7.12
C LEU A 22 -3.83 -4.40 -8.18
N VAL A 23 -3.38 -4.11 -9.41
CA VAL A 23 -4.28 -3.75 -10.51
C VAL A 23 -5.06 -4.96 -11.03
N ALA A 24 -4.49 -6.17 -10.94
CA ALA A 24 -5.16 -7.41 -11.35
C ALA A 24 -6.17 -7.89 -10.30
N ALA A 25 -5.87 -7.72 -9.01
CA ALA A 25 -6.70 -8.17 -7.90
C ALA A 25 -7.76 -7.14 -7.49
N ALA A 26 -7.50 -5.84 -7.72
CA ALA A 26 -8.49 -4.82 -7.41
C ALA A 26 -9.65 -4.85 -8.41
N SER A 27 -10.86 -4.61 -7.91
CA SER A 27 -12.07 -4.51 -8.74
C SER A 27 -12.19 -3.15 -9.47
N ALA A 28 -11.15 -2.32 -9.41
CA ALA A 28 -11.14 -0.94 -9.88
C ALA A 28 -10.20 -0.74 -11.09
N SER A 29 -10.38 0.37 -11.82
CA SER A 29 -9.49 0.72 -12.92
C SER A 29 -8.06 1.02 -12.44
N LYS A 30 -7.07 0.76 -13.29
CA LYS A 30 -5.65 1.08 -13.02
C LYS A 30 -5.42 2.50 -12.49
N ALA A 31 -6.13 3.48 -13.02
CA ALA A 31 -6.05 4.87 -12.56
C ALA A 31 -6.52 5.03 -11.11
N ALA A 32 -7.63 4.38 -10.74
CA ALA A 32 -8.15 4.40 -9.37
C ALA A 32 -7.23 3.66 -8.39
N VAL A 33 -6.55 2.59 -8.82
CA VAL A 33 -5.54 1.91 -8.00
C VAL A 33 -4.33 2.82 -7.76
N HIS A 34 -3.87 3.53 -8.79
CA HIS A 34 -2.79 4.51 -8.64
C HIS A 34 -3.18 5.67 -7.71
N ASP A 35 -4.38 6.22 -7.85
CA ASP A 35 -4.92 7.26 -6.97
C ASP A 35 -5.04 6.79 -5.52
N ALA A 36 -5.53 5.56 -5.32
CA ALA A 36 -5.61 4.94 -4.00
C ALA A 36 -4.23 4.72 -3.38
N LEU A 37 -3.23 4.29 -4.16
CA LEU A 37 -1.85 4.15 -3.71
C LEU A 37 -1.25 5.50 -3.31
N ASP A 38 -1.44 6.54 -4.12
CA ASP A 38 -0.96 7.89 -3.84
C ASP A 38 -1.58 8.43 -2.54
N THR A 39 -2.90 8.26 -2.40
CA THR A 39 -3.64 8.61 -1.19
C THR A 39 -3.10 7.84 0.03
N LEU A 40 -2.95 6.52 -0.05
CA LEU A 40 -2.45 5.71 1.08
C LEU A 40 -1.01 6.08 1.47
N ILE A 41 -0.17 6.48 0.51
CA ILE A 41 1.17 7.01 0.77
C ILE A 41 1.07 8.38 1.46
N ALA A 42 0.23 9.29 0.96
CA ALA A 42 0.02 10.61 1.53
C ALA A 42 -0.52 10.53 2.97
N HIS A 43 -1.37 9.55 3.27
CA HIS A 43 -1.88 9.27 4.60
C HIS A 43 -0.91 8.47 5.48
N GLY A 44 0.26 8.07 4.98
CA GLY A 44 1.26 7.30 5.74
C GLY A 44 0.78 5.92 6.15
N ARG A 45 -0.12 5.30 5.37
CA ARG A 45 -0.66 3.93 5.56
C ARG A 45 0.17 2.85 4.84
N ILE A 46 0.87 3.25 3.79
CA ILE A 46 1.81 2.40 3.05
C ILE A 46 3.06 3.20 2.69
N ALA A 47 4.16 2.49 2.44
CA ALA A 47 5.40 3.07 1.93
C ALA A 47 5.80 2.37 0.64
N ARG A 48 6.37 3.15 -0.29
CA ARG A 48 6.95 2.62 -1.52
C ARG A 48 8.40 2.20 -1.24
N ILE A 49 8.64 0.90 -1.13
CA ILE A 49 9.98 0.34 -0.86
C ILE A 49 10.83 0.19 -2.13
N SER A 50 10.20 0.06 -3.29
CA SER A 50 10.90 -0.03 -4.59
C SER A 50 9.99 0.40 -5.74
N ARG A 51 10.55 0.53 -6.95
CA ARG A 51 9.78 0.94 -8.13
C ARG A 51 8.68 -0.09 -8.42
N GLY A 52 7.45 0.25 -8.05
CA GLY A 52 6.27 -0.61 -8.26
C GLY A 52 5.98 -1.60 -7.13
N ARG A 53 6.69 -1.49 -5.99
CA ARG A 53 6.50 -2.32 -4.79
C ARG A 53 6.16 -1.47 -3.57
N TYR A 54 5.12 -1.86 -2.85
CA TYR A 54 4.57 -1.17 -1.69
C TYR A 54 4.56 -2.08 -0.46
N GLN A 55 4.63 -1.50 0.72
CA GLN A 55 4.57 -2.24 1.97
C GLN A 55 3.66 -1.49 2.94
N PRO A 56 2.84 -2.17 3.75
CA PRO A 56 2.05 -1.47 4.75
C PRO A 56 2.99 -0.85 5.78
N THR A 57 2.76 0.42 6.10
CA THR A 57 3.38 1.08 7.25
C THR A 57 2.54 0.73 8.48
N THR A 58 2.39 -0.57 8.77
CA THR A 58 2.07 -0.96 10.14
C THR A 58 3.17 -0.36 11.00
N THR A 59 2.78 0.45 11.98
CA THR A 59 3.62 1.09 13.00
C THR A 59 4.54 0.09 13.68
N THR A 60 5.60 -0.31 13.00
CA THR A 60 6.87 -0.62 13.62
C THR A 60 7.70 0.57 13.25
N ASN A 61 7.79 1.53 14.15
CA ASN A 61 8.85 2.53 14.11
C ASN A 61 10.18 1.75 13.98
N PRO A 62 10.88 1.74 12.83
CA PRO A 62 12.19 1.09 12.74
C PRO A 62 13.27 1.98 13.39
N GLY A 63 12.90 3.11 13.99
CA GLY A 63 13.79 4.09 14.63
C GLY A 63 13.77 4.09 16.16
N ALA A 64 13.20 3.08 16.83
CA ALA A 64 13.23 3.00 18.30
C ALA A 64 13.55 1.58 18.82
N ALA A 65 14.66 0.99 18.37
CA ALA A 65 15.42 -0.02 19.11
C ALA A 65 16.78 -0.23 18.42
N GLY A 66 17.53 0.87 18.31
CA GLY A 66 18.85 0.90 17.70
C GLY A 66 19.68 2.02 18.31
N ALA A 67 19.66 2.13 19.64
CA ALA A 67 20.63 2.90 20.39
C ALA A 67 20.93 2.10 21.66
N THR A 68 22.05 1.38 21.60
CA THR A 68 23.01 1.07 22.68
C THR A 68 22.47 0.89 24.09
#